data_AF-A0A2V9P4J3-F1
#
_entry.id   AF-A0A2V9P4J3-F1
#
_cell.length_a   1.000
_cell.length_b   1.000
_cell.length_c   1.000
_cell.angle_alpha   90.00
_cell.angle_beta   90.00
_cell.angle_gamma   90.00
#
_symmetry.space_group_name_H-M   'P 1'
#
loop_
_entity.id
_entity.type
_entity.pdbx_description
1 polymer ?
#
loop_
_entity_poly.entity_id
_entity_poly.type
_entity_poly.pdbx_seq_one_letter_code
_entity_poly.pdbx_strand_id
1 'polypeptide(L)'
;RQIRLLAYLLPRFGHVGVERVCSGIGVPNIYEFLRDVEKIPERPEVAQMIASAKDHTKVIVNAAVDPQHPSELCQETVEMLVSILASEAGNLALKVLATGGVYIAGGVALHLLNALQEPRFTETFTRKGRFRDLIQRIPIHVITTRAALVGAATFGLESLKNIRSGAIVA
;
A
#
# COMPACT_ATOMS: atom_id res chain seq x y z
N ARG A 1 -3.93 -1.37 17.53
CA ARG A 1 -3.91 -2.44 16.51
C ARG A 1 -2.52 -2.71 15.94
N GLN A 2 -1.83 -1.77 15.29
CA GLN A 2 -0.52 -2.04 14.63
C GLN A 2 0.60 -2.59 15.55
N ILE A 3 0.66 -2.20 16.84
CA ILE A 3 1.60 -2.82 17.81
C ILE A 3 1.30 -4.31 18.01
N ARG A 4 0.01 -4.69 18.09
CA ARG A 4 -0.40 -6.10 18.19
C ARG A 4 -0.13 -6.87 16.89
N LEU A 5 -0.31 -6.22 15.73
CA LEU A 5 0.09 -6.79 14.45
C LEU A 5 1.59 -7.09 14.41
N LEU A 6 2.43 -6.15 14.86
CA LEU A 6 3.87 -6.39 14.99
C LEU A 6 4.15 -7.58 15.93
N ALA A 7 3.54 -7.62 17.11
CA ALA A 7 3.71 -8.72 18.07
C ALA A 7 3.26 -10.08 17.50
N TYR A 8 2.23 -10.10 16.65
CA TYR A 8 1.75 -11.30 15.96
C TYR A 8 2.70 -11.78 14.86
N LEU A 9 3.33 -10.86 14.11
CA LEU A 9 4.22 -11.21 13.00
C LEU A 9 5.67 -11.44 13.41
N LEU A 10 6.11 -10.86 14.53
CA LEU A 10 7.51 -10.93 14.98
C LEU A 10 8.00 -12.37 15.21
N PRO A 11 7.24 -13.28 15.86
CA PRO A 11 7.66 -14.68 16.01
C PRO A 11 7.77 -15.43 14.68
N ARG A 12 7.01 -15.03 13.65
CA ARG A 12 6.97 -15.70 12.33
C ARG A 12 8.15 -15.32 11.44
N PHE A 13 8.60 -14.08 11.53
CA PHE A 13 9.59 -13.54 10.59
C PHE A 13 10.91 -13.10 11.25
N GLY A 14 10.96 -12.95 12.57
CA GLY A 14 12.09 -12.37 13.31
C GLY A 14 12.24 -10.86 13.11
N HIS A 15 12.25 -10.42 11.85
CA HIS A 15 12.21 -9.02 11.44
C HIS A 15 10.98 -8.73 10.57
N VAL A 16 10.19 -7.73 10.96
CA VAL A 16 8.96 -7.33 10.26
C VAL A 16 9.19 -5.98 9.58
N GLY A 17 9.72 -6.03 8.35
CA GLY A 17 9.81 -4.85 7.49
C GLY A 17 8.44 -4.37 7.02
N VAL A 18 8.35 -3.12 6.58
CA VAL A 18 7.10 -2.52 6.07
C VAL A 18 6.49 -3.35 4.95
N GLU A 19 7.29 -3.98 4.10
CA GLU A 19 6.82 -4.86 3.03
C GLU A 19 5.98 -6.05 3.54
N ARG A 20 6.18 -6.51 4.79
CA ARG A 20 5.38 -7.60 5.38
C ARG A 20 3.93 -7.20 5.69
N VAL A 21 3.61 -5.91 5.64
CA VAL A 21 2.28 -5.36 5.97
C VAL A 21 1.77 -4.36 4.94
N CYS A 22 2.64 -3.74 4.15
CA CYS A 22 2.31 -2.70 3.18
C CYS A 22 2.66 -3.14 1.76
N SER A 23 2.22 -4.34 1.37
CA SER A 23 2.43 -4.91 0.04
C SER A 23 1.33 -5.94 -0.26
N GLY A 24 1.31 -6.47 -1.49
CA GLY A 24 0.43 -7.59 -1.83
C GLY A 24 0.65 -8.79 -0.92
N ILE A 25 1.90 -9.23 -0.76
CA ILE A 25 2.25 -10.35 0.14
C ILE A 25 1.98 -10.05 1.63
N GLY A 26 1.80 -8.77 1.98
CA GLY A 26 1.44 -8.35 3.32
C GLY A 26 -0.06 -8.37 3.61
N VAL A 27 -0.92 -8.37 2.58
CA VAL A 27 -2.38 -8.39 2.77
C VAL A 27 -2.85 -9.65 3.53
N PRO A 28 -2.39 -10.87 3.20
CA PRO A 28 -2.74 -12.05 3.98
C PRO A 28 -2.26 -11.98 5.44
N ASN A 29 -1.12 -11.34 5.72
CA ASN A 29 -0.62 -11.21 7.09
C ASN A 29 -1.55 -10.33 7.95
N ILE A 30 -2.09 -9.26 7.38
CA ILE A 30 -3.07 -8.40 8.06
C ILE A 30 -4.38 -9.15 8.26
N TYR A 31 -4.85 -9.84 7.22
CA TYR A 31 -6.08 -10.65 7.27
C TYR A 31 -6.03 -11.71 8.37
N GLU A 32 -4.95 -12.50 8.40
CA GLU A 32 -4.74 -13.54 9.41
C GLU A 32 -4.65 -12.95 10.82
N PHE A 33 -3.97 -11.81 10.99
CA PHE A 33 -3.94 -11.12 12.28
C PHE A 33 -5.34 -10.69 12.75
N LEU A 34 -6.12 -10.08 11.87
CA LEU A 34 -7.46 -9.62 12.20
C LEU A 34 -8.41 -10.77 12.55
N ARG A 35 -8.30 -11.90 11.82
CA ARG A 35 -9.04 -13.13 12.13
C ARG A 35 -8.59 -13.77 13.44
N ASP A 36 -7.29 -14.00 13.59
CA ASP A 36 -6.75 -14.83 14.67
C ASP A 36 -6.70 -14.08 15.99
N VAL A 37 -6.40 -12.78 15.97
CA VAL A 37 -6.17 -11.95 17.18
C VAL A 37 -7.34 -11.03 17.48
N GLU A 38 -7.84 -10.29 16.49
CA GLU A 38 -8.98 -9.39 16.68
C GLU A 38 -10.33 -10.13 16.61
N LYS A 39 -10.32 -11.42 16.24
CA LYS A 39 -11.49 -12.33 16.21
C LYS A 39 -12.63 -11.81 15.31
N ILE A 40 -12.30 -11.07 14.26
CA ILE A 40 -13.28 -10.65 13.26
C ILE A 40 -13.75 -11.91 12.50
N PRO A 41 -15.06 -12.18 12.41
CA PRO A 41 -15.57 -13.40 11.80
C PRO A 41 -15.13 -13.54 10.34
N GLU A 42 -14.56 -14.71 10.02
CA GLU A 42 -14.26 -15.11 8.66
C GLU A 42 -15.49 -15.80 8.04
N ARG A 43 -15.92 -15.34 6.87
CA ARG A 43 -17.00 -15.97 6.11
C ARG A 43 -16.52 -17.28 5.47
N PRO A 44 -17.26 -18.40 5.61
CA PRO A 44 -16.85 -19.68 5.04
C PRO A 44 -16.61 -19.63 3.52
N GLU A 45 -17.44 -18.88 2.78
CA GLU A 45 -17.27 -18.77 1.33
C GLU A 45 -15.95 -18.08 0.96
N VAL A 46 -15.60 -17.02 1.69
CA VAL A 46 -14.35 -16.26 1.46
C VAL A 46 -13.14 -17.10 1.87
N ALA A 47 -13.22 -17.80 3.01
CA ALA A 47 -12.17 -18.73 3.44
C ALA A 47 -11.87 -19.79 2.37
N GLN A 48 -12.93 -20.39 1.79
CA GLN A 48 -12.80 -21.40 0.75
C GLN A 48 -12.21 -20.82 -0.55
N MET A 49 -12.60 -19.60 -0.93
CA MET A 49 -12.01 -18.90 -2.07
C MET A 49 -10.53 -18.60 -1.85
N ILE A 50 -10.13 -18.16 -0.65
CA ILE A 50 -8.73 -17.90 -0.30
C ILE A 50 -7.94 -19.21 -0.37
N ALA A 51 -8.43 -20.29 0.24
CA ALA A 51 -7.74 -21.57 0.30
C ALA A 51 -7.50 -22.22 -1.08
N SER A 52 -8.36 -21.91 -2.07
CA SER A 52 -8.24 -22.44 -3.43
C SER A 52 -7.52 -21.48 -4.41
N ALA A 53 -7.23 -20.25 -4.00
CA ALA A 53 -6.66 -19.23 -4.87
C ALA A 53 -5.13 -19.28 -4.90
N LYS A 54 -4.54 -19.00 -6.07
CA LYS A 54 -3.09 -18.76 -6.19
C LYS A 54 -2.66 -17.41 -5.61
N ASP A 55 -3.57 -16.44 -5.62
CA ASP A 55 -3.33 -15.08 -5.14
C ASP A 55 -4.40 -14.71 -4.09
N HIS A 56 -4.06 -14.92 -2.83
CA HIS A 56 -4.92 -14.61 -1.69
C HIS A 56 -5.25 -13.12 -1.62
N THR A 57 -4.30 -12.25 -2.00
CA THR A 57 -4.46 -10.79 -2.01
C THR A 57 -5.63 -10.39 -2.86
N LYS A 58 -5.71 -10.93 -4.08
CA LYS A 58 -6.77 -10.61 -5.03
C LYS A 58 -8.14 -11.01 -4.48
N VAL A 59 -8.24 -12.18 -3.86
CA VAL A 59 -9.50 -12.64 -3.23
C VAL A 59 -9.91 -11.71 -2.09
N ILE A 60 -8.99 -11.40 -1.18
CA ILE A 60 -9.25 -10.53 -0.02
C ILE A 60 -9.69 -9.14 -0.49
N VAL A 61 -8.95 -8.51 -1.40
CA VAL A 61 -9.27 -7.17 -1.90
C VAL A 61 -10.61 -7.16 -2.64
N ASN A 62 -10.87 -8.14 -3.50
CA ASN A 62 -12.16 -8.22 -4.21
C ASN A 62 -13.33 -8.42 -3.24
N ALA A 63 -13.18 -9.27 -2.23
CA ALA A 63 -14.21 -9.50 -1.22
C ALA A 63 -14.44 -8.28 -0.32
N ALA A 64 -13.44 -7.39 -0.16
CA ALA A 64 -13.60 -6.13 0.56
C ALA A 64 -14.47 -5.11 -0.21
N VAL A 65 -14.36 -5.11 -1.54
CA VAL A 65 -15.03 -4.12 -2.42
C VAL A 65 -16.23 -4.71 -3.17
N ASP A 66 -16.67 -5.91 -2.81
CA ASP A 66 -17.87 -6.53 -3.39
C ASP A 66 -19.09 -5.65 -3.07
N PRO A 67 -19.79 -5.12 -4.10
CA PRO A 67 -20.91 -4.20 -3.90
C PRO A 67 -22.17 -4.89 -3.38
N GLN A 68 -22.28 -6.21 -3.52
CA GLN A 68 -23.45 -6.97 -3.11
C GLN A 68 -23.26 -7.58 -1.73
N HIS A 69 -22.09 -8.19 -1.48
CA HIS A 69 -21.84 -8.96 -0.27
C HIS A 69 -20.41 -8.73 0.26
N PRO A 70 -20.09 -7.50 0.72
CA PRO A 70 -18.76 -7.21 1.23
C PRO A 70 -18.43 -8.08 2.46
N SER A 71 -17.18 -8.50 2.56
CA SER A 71 -16.66 -9.21 3.74
C SER A 71 -16.06 -8.22 4.72
N GLU A 72 -16.61 -8.16 5.94
CA GLU A 72 -16.17 -7.25 7.02
C GLU A 72 -14.67 -7.44 7.33
N LEU A 73 -14.21 -8.69 7.49
CA LEU A 73 -12.80 -9.00 7.73
C LEU A 73 -11.91 -8.50 6.58
N CYS A 74 -12.37 -8.61 5.33
CA CYS A 74 -11.61 -8.12 4.18
C CYS A 74 -11.61 -6.59 4.10
N GLN A 75 -12.72 -5.93 4.44
CA GLN A 75 -12.81 -4.47 4.54
C GLN A 75 -11.84 -3.96 5.60
N GLU A 76 -11.87 -4.50 6.81
CA GLU A 76 -10.95 -4.17 7.90
C GLU A 76 -9.48 -4.43 7.52
N THR A 77 -9.23 -5.47 6.73
CA THR A 77 -7.89 -5.74 6.17
C THR A 77 -7.42 -4.63 5.23
N VAL A 78 -8.23 -4.29 4.23
CA VAL A 78 -7.95 -3.19 3.28
C VAL A 78 -7.78 -1.87 4.03
N GLU A 79 -8.64 -1.64 5.00
CA GLU A 79 -8.62 -0.45 5.81
C GLU A 79 -7.32 -0.29 6.60
N MET A 80 -6.87 -1.37 7.26
CA MET A 80 -5.60 -1.36 7.99
C MET A 80 -4.40 -1.18 7.04
N LEU A 81 -4.42 -1.83 5.88
CA LEU A 81 -3.40 -1.67 4.83
C LEU A 81 -3.29 -0.21 4.37
N VAL A 82 -4.42 0.43 4.06
CA VAL A 82 -4.49 1.84 3.63
C VAL A 82 -3.96 2.77 4.74
N SER A 83 -4.29 2.51 6.00
CA SER A 83 -3.77 3.28 7.13
C SER A 83 -2.25 3.12 7.31
N ILE A 84 -1.72 1.91 7.11
CA ILE A 84 -0.28 1.64 7.13
C ILE A 84 0.41 2.37 5.97
N LEU A 85 -0.12 2.27 4.76
CA LEU A 85 0.41 2.96 3.57
C LEU A 85 0.44 4.47 3.77
N ALA A 86 -0.65 5.06 4.26
CA ALA A 86 -0.73 6.50 4.55
C ALA A 86 0.31 6.91 5.60
N SER A 87 0.47 6.11 6.65
CA SER A 87 1.46 6.36 7.71
C SER A 87 2.88 6.34 7.15
N GLU A 88 3.21 5.37 6.30
CA GLU A 88 4.54 5.24 5.71
C GLU A 88 4.81 6.32 4.66
N ALA A 89 3.84 6.63 3.80
CA ALA A 89 3.92 7.73 2.85
C ALA A 89 4.20 9.05 3.57
N GLY A 90 3.52 9.32 4.69
CA GLY A 90 3.77 10.51 5.49
C GLY A 90 5.15 10.50 6.18
N ASN A 91 5.65 9.33 6.59
CA ASN A 91 7.02 9.23 7.13
C ASN A 91 8.04 9.57 6.04
N LEU A 92 7.89 9.00 4.84
CA LEU A 92 8.77 9.26 3.70
C LEU A 92 8.74 10.74 3.32
N ALA A 93 7.55 11.34 3.21
CA ALA A 93 7.38 12.75 2.86
C ALA A 93 8.16 13.68 3.80
N LEU A 94 8.18 13.40 5.11
CA LEU A 94 8.95 14.17 6.08
C LEU A 94 10.46 13.89 6.02
N LYS A 95 10.86 12.63 5.81
CA LYS A 95 12.28 12.26 5.73
C LYS A 95 13.01 13.01 4.60
N VAL A 96 12.32 13.28 3.49
CA VAL A 96 12.93 13.89 2.30
C VAL A 96 12.40 15.28 1.96
N LEU A 97 11.51 15.84 2.80
CA LEU A 97 10.81 17.10 2.52
C LEU A 97 10.20 17.12 1.10
N ALA A 98 9.34 16.14 0.81
CA ALA A 98 8.76 15.90 -0.51
C ALA A 98 7.76 16.99 -0.96
N THR A 99 8.15 18.27 -1.00
CA THR A 99 7.28 19.40 -1.35
C THR A 99 6.76 19.34 -2.79
N GLY A 100 7.47 18.63 -3.69
CA GLY A 100 6.99 18.33 -5.04
C GLY A 100 5.90 17.26 -5.11
N GLY A 101 5.64 16.54 -4.02
CA GLY A 101 4.58 15.54 -3.93
C GLY A 101 5.05 14.13 -3.63
N VAL A 102 4.10 13.29 -3.21
CA VAL A 102 4.27 11.85 -3.03
C VAL A 102 3.48 11.12 -4.10
N TYR A 103 4.14 10.21 -4.81
CA TYR A 103 3.54 9.41 -5.87
C TYR A 103 3.44 7.95 -5.44
N ILE A 104 2.21 7.45 -5.32
CA ILE A 104 1.90 6.06 -4.97
C ILE A 104 1.76 5.27 -6.27
N ALA A 105 2.58 4.24 -6.42
CA ALA A 105 2.59 3.34 -7.57
C ALA A 105 2.38 1.88 -7.14
N GLY A 106 2.14 1.01 -8.13
CA GLY A 106 2.05 -0.43 -7.93
C GLY A 106 0.63 -0.99 -8.08
N GLY A 107 0.54 -2.30 -8.38
CA GLY A 107 -0.73 -2.95 -8.71
C GLY A 107 -1.75 -2.92 -7.58
N VAL A 108 -1.32 -3.12 -6.33
CA VAL A 108 -2.22 -3.09 -5.17
C VAL A 108 -2.87 -1.70 -5.01
N ALA A 109 -2.13 -0.61 -5.20
CA ALA A 109 -2.69 0.74 -5.08
C ALA A 109 -3.82 0.99 -6.08
N LEU A 110 -3.76 0.42 -7.30
CA LEU A 110 -4.82 0.54 -8.30
C LEU A 110 -6.11 -0.17 -7.87
N HIS A 111 -6.00 -1.32 -7.19
CA HIS A 111 -7.15 -2.03 -6.65
C HIS A 111 -7.76 -1.34 -5.42
N LEU A 112 -7.03 -0.42 -4.80
CA LEU A 112 -7.44 0.30 -3.60
C LEU A 112 -7.86 1.74 -3.86
N LEU A 113 -8.02 2.16 -5.13
CA LEU A 113 -8.25 3.56 -5.49
C LEU A 113 -9.37 4.24 -4.70
N ASN A 114 -10.52 3.56 -4.55
CA ASN A 114 -11.65 4.11 -3.78
C ASN A 114 -11.25 4.32 -2.31
N ALA A 115 -10.60 3.33 -1.69
CA ALA A 115 -10.16 3.42 -0.29
C ALA A 115 -9.05 4.46 -0.07
N LEU A 116 -8.24 4.76 -1.10
CA LEU A 116 -7.22 5.81 -1.06
C LEU A 116 -7.81 7.22 -1.19
N GLN A 117 -9.01 7.35 -1.77
CA GLN A 117 -9.73 8.62 -1.90
C GLN A 117 -10.52 8.99 -0.64
N GLU A 118 -10.74 8.04 0.26
CA GLU A 118 -11.42 8.29 1.52
C GLU A 118 -10.64 9.29 2.42
N PRO A 119 -11.33 10.19 3.14
CA PRO A 119 -10.69 11.21 4.00
C PRO A 119 -9.65 10.64 4.97
N ARG A 120 -9.89 9.42 5.44
CA ARG A 120 -9.03 8.72 6.41
C ARG A 120 -7.60 8.54 5.93
N PHE A 121 -7.37 8.39 4.62
CA PHE A 121 -6.01 8.31 4.08
C PHE A 121 -5.24 9.59 4.39
N THR A 122 -5.80 10.74 4.00
CA THR A 122 -5.20 12.06 4.24
C THR A 122 -5.08 12.39 5.72
N GLU A 123 -6.08 12.04 6.54
CA GLU A 123 -6.00 12.20 8.00
C GLU A 123 -4.84 11.40 8.59
N THR A 124 -4.66 10.15 8.16
CA THR A 124 -3.56 9.30 8.65
C THR A 124 -2.20 9.79 8.16
N PHE A 125 -2.11 10.17 6.88
CA PHE A 125 -0.90 10.74 6.27
C PHE A 125 -0.44 11.99 7.03
N THR A 126 -1.38 12.89 7.35
CA THR A 126 -1.10 14.17 8.02
C THR A 126 -0.90 14.07 9.53
N ARG A 127 -1.13 12.90 10.15
CA ARG A 127 -0.97 12.67 11.59
C ARG A 127 0.49 12.59 12.00
N LYS A 128 1.20 13.72 11.93
CA LYS A 128 2.64 13.87 12.22
C LYS A 128 2.95 14.92 13.29
N GLY A 129 2.05 15.08 14.26
CA GLY A 129 2.21 16.01 15.38
C GLY A 129 2.46 17.44 14.90
N ARG A 130 3.52 18.08 15.42
CA ARG A 130 3.91 19.46 15.05
C ARG A 130 4.19 19.67 13.55
N PHE A 131 4.40 18.60 12.78
CA PHE A 131 4.64 18.70 11.34
C PHE A 131 3.37 18.58 10.50
N ARG A 132 2.19 18.49 11.12
CA ARG A 132 0.90 18.41 10.41
C ARG A 132 0.73 19.57 9.41
N ASP A 133 1.06 20.80 9.82
CA ASP A 133 0.83 21.98 8.98
C ASP A 133 1.75 22.06 7.76
N LEU A 134 2.92 21.45 7.86
CA LEU A 134 3.87 21.29 6.76
C LEU A 134 3.36 20.22 5.79
N ILE A 135 3.03 19.04 6.33
CA ILE A 135 2.76 17.87 5.51
C ILE A 135 1.40 17.95 4.79
N GLN A 136 0.42 18.67 5.35
CA GLN A 136 -0.89 18.86 4.70
C GLN A 136 -0.80 19.62 3.35
N ARG A 137 0.33 20.30 3.08
CA ARG A 137 0.58 21.02 1.83
C ARG A 137 1.23 20.15 0.76
N ILE A 138 1.68 18.95 1.12
CA ILE A 138 2.34 18.04 0.18
C ILE A 138 1.26 17.32 -0.64
N PRO A 139 1.27 17.45 -1.98
CA PRO A 139 0.30 16.77 -2.81
C PRO A 139 0.56 15.26 -2.84
N ILE A 140 -0.51 14.48 -2.91
CA ILE A 140 -0.47 13.03 -3.00
C ILE A 140 -1.10 12.62 -4.32
N HIS A 141 -0.40 11.79 -5.09
CA HIS A 141 -0.82 11.33 -6.40
C HIS A 141 -0.81 9.80 -6.44
N VAL A 142 -1.84 9.20 -7.05
CA VAL A 142 -1.82 7.78 -7.41
C VAL A 142 -1.53 7.66 -8.90
N ILE A 143 -0.50 6.91 -9.26
CA ILE A 143 -0.11 6.69 -10.65
C ILE A 143 -1.02 5.62 -11.26
N THR A 144 -1.87 6.01 -12.21
CA THR A 144 -2.80 5.12 -12.94
C THR A 144 -2.33 4.74 -14.35
N THR A 145 -1.23 5.32 -14.81
CA THR A 145 -0.67 5.11 -16.16
C THR A 145 0.36 3.97 -16.17
N ARG A 146 0.85 3.59 -17.36
CA ARG A 146 1.95 2.64 -17.54
C ARG A 146 3.32 3.26 -17.25
N ALA A 147 3.46 3.96 -16.12
CA ALA A 147 4.62 4.78 -15.81
C ALA A 147 5.95 4.00 -15.83
N ALA A 148 5.96 2.73 -15.42
CA ALA A 148 7.17 1.90 -15.47
C ALA A 148 7.67 1.69 -16.91
N LEU A 149 6.78 1.36 -17.85
CA LEU A 149 7.13 1.16 -19.26
C LEU A 149 7.53 2.48 -19.94
N VAL A 150 6.80 3.56 -19.65
CA VAL A 150 7.13 4.90 -20.16
C VAL A 150 8.48 5.36 -19.64
N GLY A 151 8.74 5.22 -18.34
CA GLY A 151 10.01 5.58 -17.72
C GLY A 151 11.18 4.80 -18.31
N ALA A 152 11.04 3.49 -18.50
CA ALA A 152 12.07 2.66 -19.13
C ALA A 152 12.36 3.11 -20.57
N ALA A 153 11.33 3.42 -21.36
CA ALA A 153 11.49 3.92 -22.73
C ALA A 153 12.18 5.28 -22.77
N THR A 154 11.76 6.23 -21.92
CA THR A 154 12.35 7.57 -21.82
C THR A 154 13.83 7.49 -21.44
N PHE A 155 14.16 6.74 -20.39
CA PHE A 155 15.54 6.57 -19.94
C PHE A 155 16.44 5.96 -21.02
N GLY A 156 15.95 4.95 -21.74
CA GLY A 156 16.68 4.34 -22.86
C GLY A 156 16.94 5.32 -24.00
N LEU A 157 15.94 6.13 -24.38
CA LEU A 157 16.06 7.14 -25.44
C LEU A 157 17.03 8.27 -25.07
N GLU A 158 17.01 8.74 -23.82
CA GLU A 158 17.95 9.74 -23.31
C GLU A 158 19.38 9.20 -23.28
N SER A 159 19.56 7.97 -22.81
CA SER A 159 20.87 7.31 -22.79
C SER A 159 21.47 7.19 -24.19
N LEU A 160 20.66 6.84 -25.21
CA LEU A 160 21.11 6.78 -26.60
C LEU A 160 21.50 8.15 -27.17
N LYS A 161 20.81 9.23 -26.78
CA LYS A 161 21.18 10.59 -27.19
C LYS A 161 22.54 10.98 -26.61
N ASN A 162 22.77 10.69 -25.33
CA ASN A 162 24.03 11.03 -24.63
C ASN A 162 25.24 10.28 -25.21
N ILE A 163 25.06 9.00 -25.60
CA ILE A 163 26.09 8.22 -26.28
C ILE A 163 26.45 8.85 -27.64
N ARG A 164 25.46 9.33 -28.40
CA ARG A 164 25.68 9.94 -29.73
C ARG A 164 26.33 11.33 -29.66
N SER A 165 26.16 12.07 -28.58
CA SER A 165 26.80 13.36 -28.36
C SER A 165 28.19 13.27 -27.72
N GLY A 166 28.73 12.06 -27.48
CA GLY A 166 30.07 11.86 -26.91
C GLY A 166 30.16 12.17 -25.41
N ALA A 167 29.03 12.37 -24.73
CA ALA A 167 29.00 12.56 -23.30
C ALA A 167 28.97 11.19 -22.61
N ILE A 168 30.10 10.81 -21.98
CA ILE A 168 30.17 9.62 -21.14
C ILE A 168 29.43 9.94 -19.84
N VAL A 169 28.32 9.25 -19.60
CA VAL A 169 27.61 9.31 -18.30
C VAL A 169 28.33 8.34 -17.36
N ALA A 170 28.99 8.88 -16.34
CA ALA A 170 29.49 8.13 -15.18
C ALA A 170 28.42 8.08 -14.09
#